data_AF-A0A6S6T4T1-F1
#
_entry.id   AF-A0A6S6T4T1-F1
#
_cell.length_a   1.000
_cell.length_b   1.000
_cell.length_c   1.000
_cell.angle_alpha   90.00
_cell.angle_beta   90.00
_cell.angle_gamma   90.00
#
_symmetry.space_group_name_H-M   'P 1'
#
loop_
_entity.id
_entity.type
_entity.pdbx_description
1 polymer ?
#
loop_
_entity_poly.entity_id
_entity_poly.type
_entity_poly.pdbx_seq_one_letter_code
_entity_poly.pdbx_strand_id
1 'polypeptide(L)' 'MLKLTILALSALLFMGCSMTKEVKPWEKGNLAKPIMQFEGLHPLVAKFDAHVYFSKEAARGGNGVAGGGCGCN' A
#
# COMPACT_ATOMS: atom_id res chain seq x y z
N MET A 1 13.21 -43.23 13.10
CA MET A 1 11.94 -42.63 13.55
C MET A 1 12.05 -41.11 13.69
N LEU A 2 13.03 -40.56 14.43
CA LEU A 2 13.22 -39.11 14.61
C LEU A 2 13.41 -38.29 13.32
N LYS A 3 14.06 -38.86 12.29
CA LYS A 3 14.22 -38.20 10.98
C LYS A 3 12.90 -38.04 10.21
N LEU A 4 11.98 -39.02 10.33
CA LEU A 4 10.66 -38.93 9.71
C LEU A 4 9.78 -37.88 10.39
N THR A 5 9.87 -37.76 11.72
CA THR A 5 9.09 -36.77 12.48
C THR A 5 9.53 -35.34 12.18
N ILE A 6 10.84 -35.11 12.00
CA ILE A 6 11.37 -33.77 11.62
C ILE A 6 10.92 -33.38 10.21
N LEU A 7 10.94 -34.33 9.27
CA LEU A 7 10.52 -34.08 7.89
C LEU A 7 9.01 -33.77 7.80
N ALA A 8 8.18 -34.49 8.57
CA ALA A 8 6.76 -34.21 8.67
C ALA A 8 6.50 -32.81 9.26
N LEU A 9 7.20 -32.42 10.33
CA LEU A 9 7.02 -31.12 10.97
C LEU A 9 7.43 -29.95 10.06
N SER A 10 8.50 -30.12 9.27
CA SER A 10 8.94 -29.16 8.25
C SER A 10 7.86 -28.90 7.19
N ALA A 11 7.18 -29.95 6.73
CA ALA A 11 6.14 -29.83 5.69
C ALA A 11 4.93 -28.99 6.16
N LEU A 12 4.56 -29.04 7.44
CA LEU A 12 3.46 -28.22 7.97
C LEU A 12 3.76 -26.72 7.95
N LEU A 13 5.04 -26.32 8.10
CA LEU A 13 5.42 -24.90 8.12
C LEU A 13 5.23 -24.22 6.76
N PHE A 14 5.22 -24.98 5.66
CA PHE A 14 5.08 -24.46 4.30
C PHE A 14 3.63 -24.49 3.76
N MET A 15 2.65 -24.96 4.53
CA MET A 15 1.24 -25.05 4.10
C MET A 15 0.45 -23.73 4.18
N GLY A 16 1.06 -22.64 4.66
CA GLY A 16 0.35 -21.38 4.94
C GLY A 16 -0.25 -20.68 3.70
N CYS A 17 0.31 -20.88 2.51
CA CYS A 17 -0.10 -20.14 1.31
C CYS A 17 -1.30 -20.76 0.57
N SER A 18 -1.52 -22.07 0.70
CA SER A 18 -2.55 -22.80 -0.07
C SER A 18 -3.85 -23.04 0.69
N MET A 19 -3.88 -22.82 2.01
CA MET A 19 -5.08 -22.98 2.84
C MET A 19 -5.94 -21.71 2.94
N THR A 20 -5.67 -20.70 2.11
CA THR A 20 -6.49 -19.49 2.09
C THR A 20 -7.77 -19.75 1.31
N LYS A 21 -8.91 -19.45 1.94
CA LYS A 21 -10.22 -19.49 1.26
C LYS A 21 -10.21 -18.41 0.17
N GLU A 22 -10.65 -18.76 -1.04
CA GLU A 22 -10.86 -17.77 -2.09
C GLU A 22 -11.84 -16.70 -1.59
N VAL A 23 -11.33 -15.47 -1.44
CA VAL A 23 -12.12 -14.33 -0.97
C VAL A 23 -12.83 -13.71 -2.17
N LYS A 24 -14.16 -13.76 -2.15
CA LYS A 24 -15.00 -13.20 -3.21
C LYS A 24 -14.87 -11.67 -3.25
N PRO A 25 -15.01 -11.01 -4.41
CA PRO A 25 -14.85 -9.56 -4.54
C PRO A 25 -15.65 -8.73 -3.53
N TRP A 26 -16.88 -9.13 -3.21
CA TRP A 26 -17.75 -8.44 -2.25
C TRP A 26 -17.38 -8.68 -0.78
N GLU A 27 -16.66 -9.76 -0.45
CA GLU A 27 -16.16 -10.02 0.91
C GLU A 27 -15.04 -9.04 1.30
N LYS A 28 -14.39 -8.38 0.33
CA LYS A 28 -13.36 -7.36 0.55
C LYS A 28 -13.91 -5.99 0.96
N GLY A 29 -15.21 -5.75 0.78
CA GLY A 29 -15.83 -4.44 1.02
C GLY A 29 -15.73 -3.94 2.46
N ASN A 30 -15.67 -4.85 3.44
CA ASN A 30 -15.58 -4.48 4.87
C ASN A 30 -14.19 -3.98 5.28
N LEU A 31 -13.14 -4.35 4.53
CA LEU A 31 -11.76 -3.99 4.83
C LEU A 31 -11.33 -2.69 4.16
N ALA A 32 -11.92 -2.35 3.00
CA ALA A 32 -11.59 -1.15 2.24
C ALA A 32 -12.42 0.06 2.69
N LYS A 33 -12.17 0.55 3.92
CA LYS A 33 -12.87 1.73 4.42
C LYS A 33 -12.48 2.98 3.61
N PRO A 34 -13.41 3.91 3.30
CA PRO A 34 -13.09 5.13 2.55
C PRO A 34 -11.95 5.97 3.15
N ILE A 35 -11.78 5.94 4.48
CA ILE A 35 -10.70 6.65 5.17
C ILE A 35 -9.28 6.13 4.86
N MET A 36 -9.17 4.91 4.31
CA MET A 36 -7.88 4.29 3.96
C MET A 36 -7.39 4.72 2.57
N GLN A 37 -8.12 5.59 1.86
CA GLN A 37 -7.62 6.18 0.63
C GLN A 37 -6.36 7.02 0.91
N PHE A 38 -5.41 7.05 -0.04
CA PHE A 38 -4.14 7.77 0.10
C PHE A 38 -4.30 9.25 0.46
N GLU A 39 -5.39 9.85 -0.02
CA GLU A 39 -5.74 11.26 0.19
C GLU A 39 -6.64 11.48 1.42
N GLY A 40 -6.93 10.39 2.16
CA GLY A 40 -7.90 10.37 3.24
C GLY A 40 -9.31 10.65 2.75
N LEU A 41 -10.17 11.07 3.68
CA LEU A 41 -11.57 11.38 3.39
C LEU A 41 -11.78 12.83 2.93
N HIS A 42 -10.82 13.72 3.19
CA HIS A 42 -10.99 15.15 3.05
C HIS A 42 -10.01 15.73 2.02
N PRO A 43 -10.48 16.28 0.89
CA PRO A 43 -9.62 16.78 -0.18
C PRO A 43 -8.60 17.85 0.26
N LEU A 44 -8.92 18.65 1.29
CA LEU A 44 -7.98 19.64 1.83
C LEU A 44 -6.72 19.01 2.43
N VAL A 45 -6.81 17.81 3.02
CA VAL A 45 -5.65 17.13 3.60
C VAL A 45 -4.68 16.74 2.50
N ALA A 46 -5.19 16.15 1.41
CA ALA A 46 -4.39 15.83 0.23
C ALA A 46 -3.71 17.05 -0.40
N LYS A 47 -4.40 18.20 -0.47
CA LYS A 47 -3.82 19.46 -0.96
C LYS A 47 -2.72 19.98 -0.04
N PHE A 48 -2.93 19.90 1.27
CA PHE A 48 -1.95 20.31 2.27
C PHE A 48 -0.71 19.42 2.23
N ASP A 49 -0.89 18.10 2.17
CA ASP A 49 0.20 17.13 2.09
C ASP A 49 1.00 17.31 0.80
N ALA A 50 0.32 17.52 -0.34
CA ALA A 50 0.99 17.84 -1.61
C ALA A 50 1.81 19.14 -1.52
N HIS A 51 1.28 20.17 -0.85
CA HIS A 51 1.99 21.43 -0.64
C HIS A 51 3.25 21.25 0.23
N VAL A 52 3.14 20.51 1.33
CA VAL A 52 4.27 20.19 2.22
C VAL A 52 5.31 19.33 1.49
N TYR A 53 4.87 18.32 0.74
CA TYR A 53 5.72 17.42 -0.04
C TYR A 53 6.50 18.20 -1.10
N PHE A 54 5.82 19.02 -1.89
CA PHE A 54 6.47 19.88 -2.88
C PHE A 54 7.47 20.85 -2.23
N SER A 55 7.09 21.48 -1.11
CA SER A 55 7.98 22.44 -0.42
C SER A 55 9.27 21.80 0.09
N LYS A 56 9.24 20.50 0.41
CA LYS A 56 10.38 19.76 0.98
C LYS A 56 11.19 19.00 -0.06
N GLU A 57 10.54 18.48 -1.10
CA GLU A 57 11.11 17.50 -2.03
C GLU A 57 11.08 17.97 -3.50
N ALA A 58 10.90 19.28 -3.77
CA ALA A 58 10.91 19.89 -5.11
C ALA A 58 12.20 19.67 -5.96
N ALA A 59 13.12 18.81 -5.53
CA ALA A 59 14.29 18.39 -6.31
C ALA A 59 13.91 17.62 -7.58
N ARG A 60 12.70 17.04 -7.67
CA ARG A 60 12.14 16.42 -8.88
C ARG A 60 10.66 16.83 -9.00
N GLY A 61 10.22 17.23 -10.19
CA GLY A 61 8.94 17.89 -10.44
C GLY A 61 7.73 17.30 -9.74
N GLY A 62 6.86 18.19 -9.24
CA GLY A 62 5.68 17.86 -8.46
C GLY A 62 4.53 17.25 -9.27
N ASN A 63 3.47 16.84 -8.56
CA ASN A 63 2.28 16.13 -9.07
C ASN A 63 1.36 16.93 -10.04
N GLY A 64 1.87 17.96 -10.72
CA GLY A 64 1.08 18.77 -11.67
C GLY A 64 1.93 19.62 -12.61
N VAL A 65 1.42 19.80 -13.83
CA VAL A 65 1.97 20.72 -14.85
C VAL A 65 1.32 22.09 -14.70
N ALA A 66 2.06 23.03 -14.11
CA ALA A 66 1.79 24.47 -14.25
C ALA A 66 3.12 25.21 -14.12
N GLY A 67 3.53 25.85 -15.23
CA GLY A 67 4.87 26.38 -15.42
C GLY A 67 5.18 27.69 -14.69
N GLY A 68 6.49 27.98 -14.66
CA GLY A 68 7.03 29.30 -14.40
C GLY A 68 8.00 29.38 -13.22
N GLY A 69 9.24 28.89 -13.38
CA GLY A 69 10.34 29.28 -12.48
C GLY A 69 11.45 28.24 -12.30
N CYS A 70 12.62 28.51 -12.88
CA CYS A 70 13.94 27.88 -12.75
C CYS A 70 14.13 26.34 -12.78
N GLY A 71 13.11 25.54 -13.11
CA GLY A 71 13.33 24.26 -13.81
C GLY A 71 13.66 23.03 -12.95
N CYS A 72 12.70 22.58 -12.15
CA CYS A 72 12.52 21.15 -11.86
C CYS A 72 11.05 20.76 -12.12
N ASN A 73 10.63 20.80 -13.39
CA ASN A 73 9.55 20.02 -14.02
C ASN A 73 9.79 20.05 -15.53
#